data_AF-A0A9R0AT20-F1
#
_entry.id   AF-A0A9R0AT20-F1
#
_cell.length_a   1.000
_cell.length_b   1.000
_cell.length_c   1.000
_cell.angle_alpha   90.00
_cell.angle_beta   90.00
_cell.angle_gamma   90.00
#
_symmetry.space_group_name_H-M   'P 1'
#
loop_
_entity.id
_entity.type
_entity.pdbx_description
1 polymer ?
#
loop_
_entity_poly.entity_id
_entity_poly.type
_entity_poly.pdbx_seq_one_letter_code
_entity_poly.pdbx_strand_id
1 'polypeptide(L)'
;MLEIQIIKIEDPGCLWARVLKGPGIQPDSPEEYENLRVKMNLFYHEVDLDVQKLKPAELKEGLVCVVFSLALKSWCRAVVESVFQGMVETQAWCLLVDHGDRIIVRADEYETFCSLYLIKHSCRNSM
;
A
#
# COMPACT_ATOMS: atom_id res chain seq x y z
N MET A 1 6.14 -19.90 19.99
CA MET A 1 4.68 -19.77 19.87
C MET A 1 4.41 -18.63 18.90
N LEU A 2 3.68 -18.91 17.83
CA LEU A 2 3.28 -17.91 16.85
C LEU A 2 2.06 -17.15 17.39
N GLU A 3 2.10 -15.83 17.35
CA GLU A 3 0.97 -14.97 17.71
C GLU A 3 0.62 -14.11 16.50
N ILE A 4 -0.66 -14.09 16.13
CA ILE A 4 -1.16 -13.35 14.99
C ILE A 4 -2.37 -12.50 15.37
N GLN A 5 -2.52 -11.37 14.70
CA GLN A 5 -3.71 -10.53 14.73
C GLN A 5 -4.41 -10.66 13.38
N ILE A 6 -5.65 -11.15 13.37
CA ILE A 6 -6.47 -11.20 12.16
C ILE A 6 -6.81 -9.76 11.76
N ILE A 7 -6.49 -9.41 10.52
CA ILE A 7 -6.80 -8.12 9.90
C ILE A 7 -8.11 -8.24 9.12
N LYS A 8 -8.25 -9.29 8.32
CA LYS A 8 -9.39 -9.52 7.45
C LYS A 8 -9.60 -11.02 7.23
N ILE A 9 -10.86 -11.41 7.09
CA ILE A 9 -11.26 -12.76 6.69
C ILE A 9 -12.01 -12.60 5.36
N GLU A 10 -11.49 -13.17 4.28
CA GLU A 10 -12.19 -13.22 2.99
C GLU A 10 -13.18 -14.40 3.02
N ASP A 11 -12.69 -15.56 3.44
CA ASP A 11 -13.45 -16.78 3.68
C ASP A 11 -12.70 -17.66 4.73
N PRO A 12 -13.28 -18.78 5.22
CA PRO A 12 -12.64 -19.60 6.25
C PRO A 12 -11.27 -20.19 5.86
N GLY A 13 -10.98 -20.32 4.56
CA GLY A 13 -9.69 -20.77 4.02
C GLY A 13 -8.75 -19.63 3.63
N CYS A 14 -9.22 -18.39 3.59
CA CYS A 14 -8.44 -17.21 3.18
C CYS A 14 -8.58 -16.06 4.19
N LEU A 15 -7.51 -15.82 4.95
CA LEU A 15 -7.43 -14.73 5.92
C LEU A 15 -6.13 -13.95 5.77
N TRP A 16 -6.19 -12.68 6.13
CA TRP A 16 -5.06 -11.77 6.25
C TRP A 16 -4.78 -11.53 7.72
N ALA A 17 -3.52 -11.70 8.12
CA ALA A 17 -3.12 -11.53 9.50
C ALA A 17 -1.74 -10.87 9.60
N ARG A 18 -1.56 -10.11 10.68
CA ARG A 18 -0.26 -9.57 11.10
C ARG A 18 0.39 -10.53 12.06
N VAL A 19 1.67 -10.80 11.89
CA VAL A 19 2.44 -11.58 12.87
C VAL A 19 2.89 -10.66 14.00
N LEU A 20 2.46 -10.95 15.22
CA LEU A 20 2.81 -10.21 16.44
C LEU A 20 3.99 -10.82 17.19
N LYS A 21 4.24 -12.12 17.01
CA LYS A 21 5.34 -12.84 17.65
C LYS A 21 5.65 -14.13 16.93
N GLY A 22 6.93 -14.45 16.76
CA GLY A 22 7.36 -15.72 16.19
C GLY A 22 8.88 -15.92 16.24
N PRO A 23 9.37 -17.15 16.01
CA PRO A 23 10.81 -17.42 15.95
C PRO A 23 11.47 -16.61 14.82
N GLY A 24 12.51 -15.85 15.14
CA GLY A 24 13.23 -15.04 14.15
C GLY A 24 12.50 -13.79 13.66
N ILE A 25 11.35 -13.44 14.25
CA ILE A 25 10.58 -12.24 13.91
C ILE A 25 10.80 -11.20 15.00
N GLN A 26 11.29 -10.02 14.61
CA GLN A 26 11.15 -8.80 15.40
C GLN A 26 10.03 -8.00 14.74
N PRO A 27 8.78 -8.16 15.19
CA PRO A 27 7.69 -7.41 14.62
C PRO A 27 7.83 -5.95 15.05
N ASP A 28 7.59 -5.03 14.11
CA ASP A 28 7.36 -3.63 14.47
C ASP A 28 6.30 -3.59 15.56
N SER A 29 6.57 -2.82 16.61
CA SER A 29 5.56 -2.55 17.63
C SER A 29 4.32 -1.91 16.97
N PRO A 30 3.12 -2.11 17.53
CA PRO A 30 1.92 -1.42 17.06
C PRO A 30 2.11 0.11 16.97
N GLU A 31 2.93 0.68 17.87
CA GLU A 31 3.26 2.10 17.89
C GLU A 31 4.16 2.52 16.72
N GLU A 32 5.17 1.73 16.36
CA GLU A 32 6.02 1.99 15.19
C GLU A 32 5.23 1.94 13.89
N TYR A 33 4.31 0.98 13.77
CA TYR A 33 3.41 0.89 12.62
C TYR A 33 2.48 2.11 12.53
N GLU A 34 1.83 2.50 13.63
CA GLU A 34 0.96 3.69 13.62
C GLU A 34 1.76 4.97 13.36
N ASN A 35 2.98 5.09 13.89
CA ASN A 35 3.86 6.22 13.60
C ASN A 35 4.23 6.28 12.11
N LEU A 36 4.54 5.14 11.49
CA LEU A 36 4.77 5.04 10.05
C LEU A 36 3.54 5.50 9.27
N ARG A 37 2.36 5.00 9.65
CA ARG A 37 1.09 5.36 9.00
C ARG A 37 0.81 6.85 9.11
N VAL A 38 0.97 7.45 10.28
CA VAL A 38 0.79 8.91 10.50
C VAL A 38 1.77 9.71 9.66
N LYS A 39 3.07 9.39 9.72
CA LYS A 39 4.12 10.08 8.93
C LYS A 39 3.85 10.00 7.43
N MET A 40 3.46 8.82 6.94
CA MET A 40 3.11 8.61 5.54
C MET A 40 1.91 9.45 5.14
N ASN A 41 0.84 9.46 5.95
CA ASN A 41 -0.35 10.22 5.64
C ASN A 41 -0.09 11.73 5.67
N LEU A 42 0.67 12.24 6.65
CA LEU A 42 1.09 13.65 6.67
C LEU A 42 1.93 14.00 5.44
N PHE A 43 2.92 13.17 5.10
CA PHE A 43 3.80 13.41 3.95
C PHE A 43 3.03 13.49 2.62
N TYR A 44 2.02 12.64 2.43
CA TYR A 44 1.23 12.67 1.20
C TYR A 44 -0.03 13.55 1.27
N HIS A 45 -0.34 14.12 2.44
CA HIS A 45 -1.45 15.06 2.62
C HIS A 45 -1.00 16.52 2.56
N GLU A 46 0.12 16.86 3.19
CA GLU A 46 0.63 18.24 3.29
C GLU A 46 1.28 18.74 2.02
N VAL A 47 1.76 17.82 1.19
CA VAL A 47 2.55 18.21 0.04
C VAL A 47 1.61 18.34 -1.16
N ASP A 48 1.47 19.56 -1.65
CA ASP A 48 1.10 19.91 -3.02
C ASP A 48 2.19 19.34 -3.95
N LEU A 49 2.36 18.01 -3.90
CA LEU A 49 3.32 17.29 -4.70
C LEU A 49 2.88 17.60 -6.11
N ASP A 50 3.80 18.16 -6.89
CA ASP A 50 3.67 18.14 -8.34
C ASP A 50 3.59 16.66 -8.73
N VAL A 51 2.38 16.12 -8.72
CA VAL A 51 2.07 14.69 -8.83
C VAL A 51 2.65 14.14 -10.13
N GLN A 52 2.86 15.02 -11.11
CA GLN A 52 3.52 14.70 -12.38
C GLN A 52 5.00 14.37 -12.23
N LYS A 53 5.75 14.99 -11.29
CA LYS A 53 7.19 14.71 -11.08
C LYS A 53 7.48 13.38 -10.39
N LEU A 54 6.44 12.71 -9.89
CA LEU A 54 6.59 11.56 -9.02
C LEU A 54 5.87 10.31 -9.53
N LYS A 55 5.24 10.40 -10.71
CA LYS A 55 4.76 9.21 -11.40
C LYS A 55 5.98 8.33 -11.75
N PRO A 56 5.94 7.02 -11.48
CA PRO A 56 6.95 6.10 -11.95
C PRO A 56 6.90 6.09 -13.47
N ALA A 57 8.05 5.82 -14.08
CA ALA A 57 8.16 5.75 -15.53
C ALA A 57 7.27 4.65 -16.14
N GLU A 58 6.92 3.61 -15.36
CA GLU A 58 6.12 2.49 -15.84
C GLU A 58 5.40 1.78 -14.68
N LEU A 59 4.13 1.44 -14.88
CA LEU A 59 3.33 0.64 -13.95
C LEU A 59 3.56 -0.84 -14.24
N LYS A 60 4.07 -1.60 -13.27
CA LYS A 60 4.41 -3.03 -13.42
C LYS A 60 3.93 -3.86 -12.26
N GLU A 61 3.60 -5.12 -12.54
CA GLU A 61 3.34 -6.13 -11.52
C GLU A 61 4.53 -6.28 -10.57
N GLY A 62 4.22 -6.50 -9.29
CA GLY A 62 5.21 -6.57 -8.21
C GLY A 62 5.75 -5.22 -7.74
N LEU A 63 5.37 -4.10 -8.38
CA LEU A 63 5.79 -2.78 -7.93
C LEU A 63 5.12 -2.45 -6.59
N VAL A 64 5.94 -2.08 -5.61
CA VAL A 64 5.47 -1.56 -4.31
C VAL A 64 5.28 -0.06 -4.43
N CYS A 65 4.10 0.41 -4.06
CA CYS A 65 3.67 1.79 -4.18
C CYS A 65 2.91 2.28 -2.94
N VAL A 66 2.52 3.56 -2.98
CA VAL A 66 1.52 4.13 -2.09
C VAL A 66 0.30 4.51 -2.91
N VAL A 67 -0.89 4.33 -2.37
CA VAL A 67 -2.15 4.61 -3.06
C VAL A 67 -3.10 5.25 -2.07
N PHE A 68 -3.91 6.20 -2.53
CA PHE A 68 -4.97 6.73 -1.68
C PHE A 68 -6.17 5.79 -1.71
N SER A 69 -6.56 5.25 -0.56
CA SER A 69 -7.77 4.44 -0.42
C SER A 69 -8.94 5.33 0.00
N LEU A 70 -9.95 5.46 -0.85
CA LEU A 70 -11.19 6.18 -0.53
C LEU A 70 -11.95 5.51 0.63
N ALA A 71 -11.95 4.18 0.69
CA ALA A 71 -12.62 3.42 1.74
C ALA A 71 -11.98 3.68 3.11
N LEU A 72 -10.65 3.72 3.17
CA LEU A 72 -9.89 3.95 4.40
C LEU A 72 -9.63 5.44 4.68
N LYS A 73 -9.93 6.33 3.71
CA LYS A 73 -9.60 7.76 3.71
C LYS A 73 -8.16 8.02 4.11
N SER A 74 -7.25 7.20 3.60
CA SER A 74 -5.85 7.17 4.03
C SER A 74 -4.96 6.73 2.88
N TRP A 75 -3.73 7.23 2.88
CA TRP A 75 -2.66 6.68 2.06
C TRP A 75 -2.25 5.31 2.61
N CYS A 76 -2.12 4.34 1.72
CA CYS A 76 -1.86 2.95 2.03
C CYS A 76 -0.68 2.44 1.21
N ARG A 77 0.15 1.58 1.81
CA ARG A 77 1.14 0.81 1.04
C ARG A 77 0.40 -0.22 0.20
N ALA A 78 0.83 -0.38 -1.04
CA ALA A 78 0.25 -1.35 -1.95
C ALA A 78 1.29 -2.05 -2.80
N VAL A 79 0.91 -3.22 -3.33
CA VAL A 79 1.63 -3.92 -4.39
C VAL A 79 0.72 -4.04 -5.59
N VAL A 80 1.26 -3.74 -6.78
CA VAL A 80 0.58 -3.98 -8.05
C VAL A 80 0.53 -5.49 -8.30
N GLU A 81 -0.65 -6.08 -8.19
CA GLU A 81 -0.86 -7.52 -8.46
C GLU A 81 -0.98 -7.78 -9.98
N SER A 82 -1.67 -6.90 -10.71
CA SER A 82 -1.82 -7.02 -12.17
C SER A 82 -2.02 -5.68 -12.85
N VAL A 83 -1.61 -5.59 -14.12
CA VAL A 83 -1.75 -4.39 -14.95
C VAL A 83 -2.62 -4.69 -16.18
N PHE A 84 -3.63 -3.86 -16.39
CA PHE A 84 -4.59 -3.95 -17.49
C PHE A 84 -4.36 -2.78 -18.43
N GLN A 85 -3.87 -3.08 -19.62
CA GLN A 85 -3.64 -2.07 -20.64
C GLN A 85 -4.86 -1.99 -21.57
N GLY A 86 -5.70 -0.98 -21.36
CA GLY A 86 -6.81 -0.65 -22.26
C GLY A 86 -6.33 0.14 -23.48
N MET A 87 -7.21 0.34 -24.46
CA MET A 87 -6.93 1.21 -25.62
C MET A 87 -6.79 2.68 -25.25
N VAL A 88 -7.40 3.11 -24.13
CA VAL A 88 -7.48 4.51 -23.71
C VAL A 88 -6.78 4.75 -22.38
N GLU A 89 -6.85 3.79 -21.45
CA GLU A 89 -6.35 3.95 -20.08
C GLU A 89 -5.63 2.68 -19.61
N THR A 90 -4.60 2.87 -18.78
CA THR A 90 -3.94 1.78 -18.06
C THR A 90 -4.46 1.74 -16.63
N GLN A 91 -4.88 0.55 -16.20
CA GLN A 91 -5.36 0.29 -14.84
C GLN A 91 -4.46 -0.75 -14.17
N ALA A 92 -4.39 -0.71 -12.84
CA ALA A 92 -3.75 -1.73 -12.05
C ALA A 92 -4.67 -2.21 -10.94
N TRP A 93 -4.64 -3.51 -10.69
CA TRP A 93 -5.15 -4.06 -9.44
C TRP A 93 -4.03 -4.03 -8.41
N CYS A 94 -4.33 -3.41 -7.28
CA CYS A 94 -3.37 -3.19 -6.22
C CYS A 94 -3.89 -3.82 -4.92
N LEU A 95 -3.05 -4.64 -4.29
CA LEU A 95 -3.27 -5.15 -2.94
C LEU A 95 -2.74 -4.14 -1.92
N LEU A 96 -3.60 -3.70 -1.01
CA LEU A 96 -3.23 -2.93 0.18
C LEU A 96 -2.58 -3.86 1.20
N VAL A 97 -1.25 -3.91 1.22
CA VAL A 97 -0.48 -4.94 1.94
C VAL A 97 -0.70 -4.95 3.45
N ASP A 98 -1.14 -3.83 4.00
CA ASP A 98 -1.42 -3.68 5.44
C ASP A 98 -2.86 -4.02 5.83
N HIS A 99 -3.75 -4.16 4.86
CA HIS A 99 -5.20 -4.27 5.07
C HIS A 99 -5.79 -5.56 4.47
N GLY A 100 -5.13 -6.18 3.50
CA GLY A 100 -5.67 -7.33 2.76
C GLY A 100 -6.82 -6.96 1.82
N ASP A 101 -6.98 -5.67 1.52
CA ASP A 101 -7.97 -5.16 0.59
C ASP A 101 -7.37 -4.95 -0.79
N ARG A 102 -8.19 -5.10 -1.84
CA ARG A 102 -7.79 -4.83 -3.22
C ARG A 102 -8.51 -3.61 -3.73
N ILE A 103 -7.79 -2.76 -4.45
CA ILE A 103 -8.35 -1.60 -5.13
C ILE A 103 -7.90 -1.57 -6.59
N ILE A 104 -8.71 -0.96 -7.45
CA ILE A 104 -8.32 -0.66 -8.82
C ILE A 104 -7.81 0.76 -8.85
N VAL A 105 -6.63 0.95 -9.44
CA VAL A 105 -6.02 2.27 -9.60
C VAL A 105 -5.84 2.57 -11.07
N ARG A 106 -6.24 3.77 -11.50
CA ARG A 106 -6.06 4.25 -12.87
C ARG A 106 -4.84 5.14 -12.95
N ALA A 107 -4.09 5.05 -14.05
CA ALA A 107 -2.87 5.83 -14.23
C ALA A 107 -3.10 7.34 -14.45
N ASP A 108 -4.34 7.72 -14.79
CA ASP A 108 -4.76 9.03 -15.28
C ASP A 108 -5.78 9.75 -14.39
N GLU A 109 -6.48 9.04 -13.49
CA GLU A 109 -7.35 9.69 -12.50
C GLU A 109 -6.54 10.43 -11.44
N TYR A 110 -6.66 11.76 -11.46
CA TYR A 110 -6.13 12.67 -10.46
C TYR A 110 -6.77 12.48 -9.07
N GLU A 111 -7.94 11.82 -8.98
CA GLU A 111 -8.69 11.63 -7.73
C GLU A 111 -8.36 10.31 -7.01
N THR A 112 -7.99 9.27 -7.76
CA THR A 112 -7.38 8.06 -7.21
C THR A 112 -5.88 8.24 -7.37
N PHE A 113 -5.27 9.07 -6.51
CA PHE A 113 -3.84 9.36 -6.60
C PHE A 113 -3.04 8.05 -6.60
N CYS A 114 -2.70 7.60 -7.80
CA CYS A 114 -1.76 6.55 -8.09
C CYS A 114 -0.39 7.16 -7.88
N SER A 115 -0.11 7.42 -6.62
CA SER A 115 1.12 8.02 -6.19
C SER A 115 2.08 6.86 -6.03
N LEU A 116 2.45 6.26 -7.16
CA LEU A 116 3.29 5.08 -7.24
C LEU A 116 4.72 5.46 -6.83
N TYR A 117 4.90 5.70 -5.55
CA TYR A 117 6.15 6.06 -4.95
C TYR A 117 6.92 4.79 -4.65
N LEU A 118 8.19 4.77 -5.06
CA LEU A 118 9.16 3.92 -4.40
C LEU A 118 9.20 4.31 -2.94
N ILE A 119 9.06 3.33 -2.04
CA ILE A 119 9.41 3.48 -0.64
C ILE A 119 10.82 4.12 -0.57
N LYS A 120 10.89 5.42 -0.29
CA LYS A 120 12.16 6.07 0.10
C LYS A 120 12.61 5.40 1.40
N HIS A 121 13.93 5.34 1.58
CA HIS A 121 14.69 4.62 2.61
C HIS A 121 14.06 4.46 4.02
N SER A 122 13.13 5.33 4.43
CA SER A 122 12.44 5.25 5.71
C SER A 122 11.49 4.06 5.89
N CYS A 123 10.82 3.54 4.84
CA CYS A 123 9.91 2.38 4.99
C CYS A 123 10.50 1.06 4.46
N ARG A 124 11.77 1.06 4.02
CA ARG A 124 12.44 -0.12 3.46
C ARG A 124 12.95 -1.06 4.56
N ASN A 125 13.06 -0.57 5.80
CA ASN A 125 13.58 -1.31 6.95
C ASN A 125 12.50 -2.08 7.73
N SER A 126 11.24 -2.05 7.29
CA SER A 126 10.09 -2.70 7.93
C SER A 126 9.38 -3.71 7.02
N MET A 127 10.09 -4.23 6.01
CA MET A 127 9.69 -5.40 5.20
C MET A 127 10.66 -6.56 5.45
#